data_AF-A0A514C032-F1
#
_entry.id   AF-A0A514C032-F1
#
_cell.length_a   1.000
_cell.length_b   1.000
_cell.length_c   1.000
_cell.angle_alpha   90.00
_cell.angle_beta   90.00
_cell.angle_gamma   90.00
#
_symmetry.space_group_name_H-M   'P 1'
#
loop_
_entity.id
_entity.type
_entity.pdbx_description
1 polymer ?
#
loop_
_entity_poly.entity_id
_entity_poly.type
_entity_poly.pdbx_seq_one_letter_code
_entity_poly.pdbx_strand_id
1 'polypeptide(L)'
;MRWLDRVFGRTRSTVGSQSPATDEHLTMDPYAINKADASAWIAGSHDAIPDLVKAGDFAWVANNHRMIAEKQTELGLLNWRHGLDPRPDFERAIKAYDDLREIAQTHNLARSDYEPSLVYAMLSLMGRRVPIAFHDARAHEAYRIGCYQFCIVSALHDQPLDGRHVGLLDKHFGQNDGLPDRSFLTYFQLLGMRPTDKSPDELVRFAEANWAERRYDRFFAEGPAWNGYGDANELYVDIYLAGVLRKIGWKGEGLHRWRWEAPVS
;
A
#
# COMPACT_ATOMS: atom_id res chain seq x y z
N MET A 1 2.85 25.17 13.94
CA MET A 1 3.95 24.53 14.71
C MET A 1 3.66 24.35 16.22
N ARG A 2 2.40 24.37 16.70
CA ARG A 2 2.05 24.23 18.14
C ARG A 2 1.07 23.08 18.47
N TRP A 3 0.72 22.24 17.49
CA TRP A 3 -0.30 21.20 17.69
C TRP A 3 0.29 19.84 18.11
N LEU A 4 1.49 19.50 17.61
CA LEU A 4 2.16 18.23 17.91
C LEU A 4 2.52 18.05 19.40
N ASP A 5 2.75 19.13 20.15
CA ASP A 5 3.13 19.04 21.57
C ASP A 5 1.96 18.71 22.51
N ARG A 6 0.70 18.87 22.07
CA ARG A 6 -0.47 18.57 22.94
C ARG A 6 -0.90 17.10 22.90
N VAL A 7 -0.59 16.38 21.84
CA VAL A 7 -1.04 14.98 21.67
C VAL A 7 -0.05 13.99 22.33
N PHE A 8 1.24 14.35 22.43
CA PHE A 8 2.29 13.42 22.87
C PHE A 8 2.95 13.78 24.21
N GLY A 9 2.19 14.35 25.15
CA GLY A 9 2.68 14.74 26.47
C GLY A 9 3.27 13.58 27.29
N ARG A 10 4.58 13.33 27.14
CA ARG A 10 5.38 12.43 27.99
C ARG A 10 5.57 13.09 29.36
N THR A 11 4.85 12.59 30.36
CA THR A 11 5.13 12.85 31.78
C THR A 11 6.46 12.20 32.18
N ARG A 12 7.49 13.01 32.46
CA ARG A 12 8.72 12.54 33.12
C ARG A 12 8.45 12.31 34.60
N SER A 13 8.34 11.05 34.99
CA SER A 13 8.42 10.59 36.38
C SER A 13 9.90 10.36 36.74
N THR A 14 10.37 10.99 37.81
CA THR A 14 11.66 10.73 38.45
C THR A 14 11.56 9.49 39.34
N VAL A 15 12.39 8.47 39.11
CA VAL A 15 12.51 7.31 40.01
C VAL A 15 13.98 7.10 40.39
N GLY A 16 14.20 6.98 41.71
CA GLY A 16 15.47 6.64 42.33
C GLY A 16 15.83 5.16 42.18
N SER A 17 17.11 4.88 42.38
CA SER A 17 17.77 3.58 42.24
C SER A 17 17.27 2.50 43.22
N GLN A 18 17.13 1.24 42.77
CA GLN A 18 18.00 0.12 43.16
C GLN A 18 17.54 -1.27 42.61
N SER A 19 18.56 -2.07 42.27
CA SER A 19 18.64 -3.55 42.22
C SER A 19 18.26 -4.35 40.96
N PRO A 20 18.92 -5.53 40.76
CA PRO A 20 19.25 -6.05 39.43
C PRO A 20 18.50 -7.33 39.04
N ALA A 21 18.62 -7.67 37.75
CA ALA A 21 18.39 -8.97 37.12
C ALA A 21 16.93 -9.43 36.96
N THR A 22 16.35 -9.05 35.81
CA THR A 22 15.92 -9.96 34.74
C THR A 22 15.64 -9.07 33.51
N ASP A 23 16.63 -8.87 32.63
CA ASP A 23 16.38 -8.27 31.31
C ASP A 23 15.70 -9.33 30.42
N GLU A 24 14.47 -9.70 30.78
CA GLU A 24 13.49 -10.01 29.75
C GLU A 24 13.27 -8.69 29.03
N HIS A 25 14.04 -8.44 27.97
CA HIS A 25 13.63 -7.47 26.97
C HIS A 25 12.26 -7.94 26.48
N LEU A 26 11.20 -7.37 27.05
CA LEU A 26 9.86 -7.36 26.51
C LEU A 26 9.95 -6.69 25.14
N THR A 27 10.35 -7.46 24.13
CA THR A 27 10.27 -7.04 22.75
C THR A 27 8.78 -6.92 22.47
N MET A 28 8.27 -5.71 22.58
CA MET A 28 6.89 -5.39 22.23
C MET A 28 6.63 -5.94 20.83
N ASP A 29 5.52 -6.69 20.68
CA ASP A 29 5.10 -7.28 19.43
C ASP A 29 5.00 -6.18 18.35
N PRO A 30 5.84 -6.21 17.29
CA PRO A 30 5.83 -5.19 16.25
C PRO A 30 4.46 -5.02 15.58
N TYR A 31 3.64 -6.07 15.49
CA TYR A 31 2.27 -5.95 15.00
C TYR A 31 1.41 -5.07 15.89
N ALA A 32 1.42 -5.33 17.20
CA ALA A 32 0.66 -4.56 18.18
C ALA A 32 1.05 -3.07 18.17
N ILE A 33 2.34 -2.77 18.02
CA ILE A 33 2.86 -1.39 17.92
C ILE A 33 2.29 -0.71 16.67
N ASN A 34 2.55 -1.28 15.49
CA ASN A 34 2.16 -0.65 14.23
C ASN A 34 0.63 -0.50 14.11
N LYS A 35 -0.13 -1.48 14.63
CA LYS A 35 -1.58 -1.42 14.70
C LYS A 35 -2.07 -0.29 15.61
N ALA A 36 -1.47 -0.13 16.79
CA ALA A 36 -1.83 0.93 17.73
C ALA A 36 -1.50 2.31 17.13
N ASP A 37 -0.32 2.45 16.52
CA ASP A 37 0.12 3.69 15.88
C ASP A 37 -0.81 4.08 14.72
N ALA A 38 -1.11 3.15 13.80
CA ALA A 38 -2.04 3.38 12.70
C ALA A 38 -3.43 3.79 13.21
N SER A 39 -3.93 3.11 14.24
CA SER A 39 -5.24 3.42 14.86
C SER A 39 -5.26 4.82 15.49
N ALA A 40 -4.20 5.21 16.19
CA ALA A 40 -4.10 6.54 16.80
C ALA A 40 -4.06 7.66 15.74
N TRP A 41 -3.33 7.46 14.63
CA TRP A 41 -3.31 8.39 13.51
C TRP A 41 -4.68 8.54 12.84
N ILE A 42 -5.40 7.44 12.63
CA ILE A 42 -6.75 7.45 12.06
C ILE A 42 -7.69 8.25 12.96
N ALA A 43 -7.72 7.96 14.27
CA ALA A 43 -8.59 8.63 15.22
C ALA A 43 -8.30 10.14 15.29
N GLY A 44 -7.03 10.52 15.46
CA GLY A 44 -6.63 11.93 15.52
C GLY A 44 -6.94 12.70 14.23
N SER A 45 -6.82 12.05 13.07
CA SER A 45 -7.17 12.66 11.78
C SER A 45 -8.68 12.85 11.64
N HIS A 46 -9.48 11.87 12.07
CA HIS A 46 -10.94 11.97 12.08
C HIS A 46 -11.44 13.09 13.00
N ASP A 47 -10.89 13.17 14.21
CA ASP A 47 -11.30 14.15 15.21
C ASP A 47 -10.98 15.60 14.78
N ALA A 48 -9.93 15.79 13.98
CA ALA A 48 -9.52 17.11 13.49
C ALA A 48 -10.39 17.66 12.34
N ILE A 49 -11.00 16.78 11.52
CA ILE A 49 -11.71 17.18 10.30
C ILE A 49 -12.85 18.19 10.56
N PRO A 50 -13.76 18.00 11.54
CA PRO A 50 -14.87 18.94 11.76
C PRO A 50 -14.41 20.37 12.06
N ASP A 51 -13.35 20.54 12.87
CA ASP A 51 -12.80 21.85 13.21
C ASP A 51 -12.12 22.50 12.00
N LEU A 52 -11.41 21.72 11.19
CA LEU A 52 -10.77 22.20 9.95
C LEU A 52 -11.82 22.64 8.92
N VAL A 53 -12.91 21.88 8.75
CA VAL A 53 -14.03 22.26 7.88
C VAL A 53 -14.66 23.56 8.36
N LYS A 54 -14.91 23.70 9.67
CA LYS A 54 -15.45 24.93 10.26
C LYS A 54 -14.52 26.13 10.05
N ALA A 55 -13.21 25.91 10.06
CA ALA A 55 -12.21 26.93 9.79
C ALA A 55 -12.01 27.22 8.29
N GLY A 56 -12.60 26.44 7.39
CA GLY A 56 -12.41 26.56 5.95
C GLY A 56 -11.04 26.09 5.45
N ASP A 57 -10.31 25.29 6.24
CA ASP A 57 -8.94 24.86 5.93
C ASP A 57 -8.91 23.54 5.14
N PHE A 58 -9.47 23.58 3.93
CA PHE A 58 -9.72 22.38 3.12
C PHE A 58 -8.45 21.67 2.66
N ALA A 59 -7.30 22.36 2.59
CA ALA A 59 -6.01 21.72 2.33
C ALA A 59 -5.65 20.74 3.46
N TRP A 60 -5.87 21.14 4.71
CA TRP A 60 -5.66 20.25 5.85
C TRP A 60 -6.75 19.18 5.97
N VAL A 61 -8.01 19.47 5.60
CA VAL A 61 -9.04 18.42 5.52
C VAL A 61 -8.62 17.33 4.52
N ALA A 62 -8.19 17.71 3.32
CA ALA A 62 -7.67 16.79 2.31
C ALA A 62 -6.48 15.97 2.84
N ASN A 63 -5.51 16.62 3.48
CA ASN A 63 -4.38 15.89 4.08
C ASN A 63 -4.81 14.89 5.18
N ASN A 64 -5.83 15.19 5.97
CA ASN A 64 -6.32 14.24 6.97
C ASN A 64 -7.01 13.02 6.33
N HIS A 65 -7.83 13.22 5.28
CA HIS A 65 -8.38 12.09 4.52
C HIS A 65 -7.30 11.25 3.85
N ARG A 66 -6.24 11.90 3.33
CA ARG A 66 -5.04 11.22 2.82
C ARG A 66 -4.41 10.31 3.88
N MET A 67 -4.14 10.85 5.06
CA MET A 67 -3.58 10.09 6.19
C MET A 67 -4.48 8.93 6.62
N ILE A 68 -5.80 9.13 6.64
CA ILE A 68 -6.75 8.05 6.95
C ILE A 68 -6.67 6.95 5.88
N ALA A 69 -6.68 7.30 4.59
CA ALA A 69 -6.59 6.32 3.50
C ALA A 69 -5.29 5.51 3.60
N GLU A 70 -4.18 6.20 3.86
CA GLU A 70 -2.86 5.61 4.06
C GLU A 70 -2.82 4.62 5.23
N LYS A 71 -3.26 5.05 6.42
CA LYS A 71 -3.21 4.23 7.63
C LYS A 71 -4.23 3.10 7.66
N GLN A 72 -5.38 3.26 7.00
CA GLN A 72 -6.32 2.15 6.79
C GLN A 72 -5.74 1.11 5.82
N THR A 73 -4.99 1.53 4.79
CA THR A 73 -4.27 0.60 3.92
C THR A 73 -3.23 -0.20 4.69
N GLU A 74 -2.41 0.49 5.49
CA GLU A 74 -1.41 -0.11 6.36
C GLU A 74 -2.04 -1.14 7.31
N LEU A 75 -3.14 -0.76 7.98
CA LEU A 75 -3.86 -1.63 8.91
C LEU A 75 -4.42 -2.87 8.22
N GLY A 76 -5.00 -2.72 7.02
CA GLY A 76 -5.48 -3.85 6.22
C GLY A 76 -4.36 -4.82 5.86
N LEU A 77 -3.20 -4.32 5.42
CA LEU A 77 -2.04 -5.17 5.09
C LEU A 77 -1.43 -5.85 6.33
N LEU A 78 -1.40 -5.19 7.49
CA LEU A 78 -0.99 -5.78 8.77
C LEU A 78 -1.96 -6.90 9.19
N ASN A 79 -3.26 -6.63 9.14
CA ASN A 79 -4.29 -7.59 9.51
C ASN A 79 -4.24 -8.82 8.60
N TRP A 80 -4.07 -8.62 7.29
CA TRP A 80 -3.83 -9.71 6.34
C TRP A 80 -2.68 -10.60 6.79
N ARG A 81 -1.51 -10.00 7.04
CA ARG A 81 -0.30 -10.74 7.43
C ARG A 81 -0.54 -11.63 8.66
N HIS A 82 -1.43 -11.20 9.55
CA HIS A 82 -1.80 -11.90 10.78
C HIS A 82 -3.02 -12.83 10.63
N GLY A 83 -3.46 -13.09 9.39
CA GLY A 83 -4.58 -13.98 9.10
C GLY A 83 -5.97 -13.38 9.38
N LEU A 84 -6.05 -12.07 9.62
CA LEU A 84 -7.31 -11.35 9.83
C LEU A 84 -7.84 -10.80 8.49
N ASP A 85 -9.15 -10.62 8.41
CA ASP A 85 -9.83 -10.11 7.22
C ASP A 85 -9.49 -8.62 6.98
N PRO A 86 -8.79 -8.28 5.88
CA PRO A 86 -8.37 -6.90 5.61
C PRO A 86 -9.47 -6.07 4.92
N ARG A 87 -10.58 -6.70 4.48
CA ARG A 87 -11.63 -6.02 3.70
C ARG A 87 -12.23 -4.81 4.41
N PRO A 88 -12.58 -4.85 5.72
CA PRO A 88 -13.13 -3.69 6.40
C PRO A 88 -12.17 -2.49 6.42
N ASP A 89 -10.86 -2.74 6.53
CA ASP A 89 -9.84 -1.70 6.51
C ASP A 89 -9.70 -1.13 5.09
N PHE A 90 -9.65 -1.98 4.07
CA PHE A 90 -9.60 -1.54 2.67
C PHE A 90 -10.86 -0.75 2.25
N GLU A 91 -12.05 -1.11 2.72
CA GLU A 91 -13.26 -0.33 2.48
C GLU A 91 -13.17 1.08 3.07
N ARG A 92 -12.64 1.21 4.29
CA ARG A 92 -12.40 2.52 4.91
C ARG A 92 -11.30 3.31 4.18
N ALA A 93 -10.24 2.65 3.73
CA ALA A 93 -9.18 3.28 2.94
C ALA A 93 -9.72 3.86 1.63
N ILE A 94 -10.54 3.09 0.90
CA ILE A 94 -11.20 3.52 -0.34
C ILE A 94 -12.12 4.70 -0.05
N LYS A 95 -12.97 4.62 0.97
CA LYS A 95 -13.87 5.71 1.31
C LYS A 95 -13.11 7.01 1.63
N ALA A 96 -12.04 6.92 2.43
CA ALA A 96 -11.22 8.08 2.76
C ALA A 96 -10.53 8.67 1.53
N TYR A 97 -10.11 7.83 0.58
CA TYR A 97 -9.59 8.29 -0.71
C TYR A 97 -10.64 9.00 -1.56
N ASP A 98 -11.87 8.48 -1.60
CA ASP A 98 -12.98 9.13 -2.31
C ASP A 98 -13.32 10.49 -1.69
N ASP A 99 -13.39 10.58 -0.36
CA ASP A 99 -13.58 11.85 0.37
C ASP A 99 -12.45 12.86 0.07
N LEU A 100 -11.19 12.39 0.07
CA LEU A 100 -10.01 13.20 -0.32
C LEU A 100 -10.19 13.76 -1.74
N ARG A 101 -10.58 12.92 -2.70
CA ARG A 101 -10.76 13.34 -4.10
C ARG A 101 -11.87 14.37 -4.24
N GLU A 102 -12.99 14.15 -3.57
CA GLU A 102 -14.13 15.06 -3.58
C GLU A 102 -13.74 16.45 -3.06
N ILE A 103 -13.05 16.51 -1.92
CA ILE A 103 -12.57 17.77 -1.34
C ILE A 103 -11.56 18.46 -2.25
N ALA A 104 -10.59 17.70 -2.77
CA ALA A 104 -9.57 18.25 -3.66
C ALA A 104 -10.19 18.85 -4.92
N GLN A 105 -11.17 18.18 -5.51
CA GLN A 105 -11.88 18.67 -6.69
C GLN A 105 -12.75 19.89 -6.36
N THR A 106 -13.54 19.82 -5.29
CA THR A 106 -14.48 20.89 -4.89
C THR A 106 -13.76 22.20 -4.58
N HIS A 107 -12.57 22.11 -3.98
CA HIS A 107 -11.79 23.28 -3.56
C HIS A 107 -10.57 23.56 -4.46
N ASN A 108 -10.48 22.91 -5.63
CA ASN A 108 -9.39 23.07 -6.60
C ASN A 108 -7.99 22.98 -5.95
N LEU A 109 -7.80 21.98 -5.09
CA LEU A 109 -6.57 21.78 -4.34
C LEU A 109 -5.51 21.07 -5.19
N ALA A 110 -4.25 21.24 -4.77
CA ALA A 110 -3.16 20.45 -5.32
C ALA A 110 -3.40 18.95 -5.11
N ARG A 111 -2.84 18.16 -6.03
CA ARG A 111 -2.97 16.71 -6.01
C ARG A 111 -2.27 16.13 -4.76
N SER A 112 -2.92 15.15 -4.16
CA SER A 112 -2.34 14.30 -3.12
C SER A 112 -1.26 13.36 -3.69
N ASP A 113 -0.21 13.14 -2.91
CA ASP A 113 0.83 12.13 -3.16
C ASP A 113 0.37 10.69 -2.82
N TYR A 114 -0.83 10.51 -2.27
CA TYR A 114 -1.37 9.18 -2.04
C TYR A 114 -1.63 8.44 -3.35
N GLU A 115 -1.06 7.25 -3.41
CA GLU A 115 -0.94 6.40 -4.59
C GLU A 115 -2.31 5.81 -5.00
N PRO A 116 -2.93 6.26 -6.11
CA PRO A 116 -4.23 5.72 -6.56
C PRO A 116 -4.18 4.24 -6.94
N SER A 117 -3.01 3.75 -7.36
CA SER A 117 -2.84 2.36 -7.77
C SER A 117 -3.08 1.37 -6.61
N LEU A 118 -2.82 1.77 -5.35
CA LEU A 118 -3.16 0.96 -4.18
C LEU A 118 -4.68 0.76 -4.07
N VAL A 119 -5.46 1.82 -4.26
CA VAL A 119 -6.93 1.78 -4.20
C VAL A 119 -7.49 0.84 -5.26
N TYR A 120 -6.94 0.89 -6.47
CA TYR A 120 -7.34 -0.04 -7.53
C TYR A 120 -6.93 -1.48 -7.23
N ALA A 121 -5.74 -1.72 -6.69
CA ALA A 121 -5.35 -3.06 -6.24
C ALA A 121 -6.30 -3.61 -5.15
N MET A 122 -6.68 -2.80 -4.16
CA MET A 122 -7.68 -3.15 -3.13
C MET A 122 -9.05 -3.48 -3.75
N LEU A 123 -9.55 -2.62 -4.65
CA LEU A 123 -10.82 -2.85 -5.34
C LEU A 123 -10.80 -4.17 -6.12
N SER A 124 -9.72 -4.43 -6.88
CA SER A 124 -9.55 -5.69 -7.58
C SER A 124 -9.56 -6.89 -6.63
N LEU A 125 -8.81 -6.83 -5.52
CA LEU A 125 -8.80 -7.87 -4.48
C LEU A 125 -10.18 -8.15 -3.88
N MET A 126 -11.02 -7.13 -3.75
CA MET A 126 -12.41 -7.27 -3.31
C MET A 126 -13.38 -7.67 -4.42
N GLY A 127 -12.89 -7.94 -5.63
CA GLY A 127 -13.72 -8.36 -6.77
C GLY A 127 -14.46 -7.21 -7.46
N ARG A 128 -14.14 -5.96 -7.10
CA ARG A 128 -14.76 -4.76 -7.66
C ARG A 128 -13.97 -4.28 -8.87
N ARG A 129 -14.52 -4.49 -10.07
CA ARG A 129 -13.94 -3.95 -11.31
C ARG A 129 -14.46 -2.54 -11.55
N VAL A 130 -13.54 -1.58 -11.73
CA VAL A 130 -13.87 -0.18 -12.00
C VAL A 130 -13.02 0.34 -13.15
N PRO A 131 -13.50 1.33 -13.92
CA PRO A 131 -12.66 2.10 -14.84
C PRO A 131 -11.46 2.70 -14.11
N ILE A 132 -10.26 2.53 -14.68
CA ILE A 132 -9.05 3.13 -14.13
C ILE A 132 -9.00 4.58 -14.61
N ALA A 133 -8.96 5.51 -13.67
CA ALA A 133 -8.88 6.93 -13.93
C ALA A 133 -7.77 7.51 -13.05
N PHE A 134 -6.57 7.60 -13.60
CA PHE A 134 -5.52 8.40 -13.00
C PHE A 134 -5.76 9.86 -13.39
N HIS A 135 -5.91 10.73 -12.38
CA HIS A 135 -6.09 12.17 -12.61
C HIS A 135 -4.89 12.84 -13.28
N ASP A 136 -3.77 12.14 -13.35
CA ASP A 136 -2.55 12.60 -13.97
C ASP A 136 -2.04 11.56 -14.97
N ALA A 137 -2.43 11.76 -16.22
CA ALA A 137 -1.94 10.95 -17.33
C ALA A 137 -0.40 10.99 -17.47
N ARG A 138 0.27 12.03 -16.93
CA ARG A 138 1.72 12.22 -17.10
C ARG A 138 2.53 11.49 -16.05
N ALA A 139 2.04 11.30 -14.82
CA ALA A 139 2.82 10.65 -13.77
C ALA A 139 3.22 9.21 -14.12
N HIS A 140 2.28 8.41 -14.64
CA HIS A 140 2.57 7.03 -15.06
C HIS A 140 3.30 6.95 -16.42
N GLU A 141 3.50 8.08 -17.09
CA GLU A 141 4.34 8.17 -18.28
C GLU A 141 5.75 8.70 -17.98
N ALA A 142 5.89 9.51 -16.93
CA ALA A 142 7.14 10.17 -16.54
C ALA A 142 8.00 9.30 -15.62
N TYR A 143 7.37 8.48 -14.76
CA TYR A 143 8.07 7.70 -13.74
C TYR A 143 7.90 6.20 -13.97
N ARG A 144 9.05 5.49 -13.94
CA ARG A 144 9.15 4.04 -14.16
C ARG A 144 8.20 3.23 -13.28
N ILE A 145 8.18 3.50 -11.97
CA ILE A 145 7.32 2.77 -11.03
C ILE A 145 5.84 3.09 -11.24
N GLY A 146 5.51 4.36 -11.45
CA GLY A 146 4.14 4.77 -11.79
C GLY A 146 3.63 4.09 -13.06
N CYS A 147 4.49 3.91 -14.07
CA CYS A 147 4.17 3.15 -15.28
C CYS A 147 3.86 1.68 -14.95
N TYR A 148 4.71 1.03 -14.18
CA TYR A 148 4.50 -0.36 -13.77
C TYR A 148 3.20 -0.56 -13.00
N GLN A 149 2.95 0.28 -11.99
CA GLN A 149 1.75 0.21 -11.16
C GLN A 149 0.49 0.46 -11.99
N PHE A 150 0.49 1.48 -12.87
CA PHE A 150 -0.62 1.75 -13.79
C PHE A 150 -0.95 0.54 -14.67
N CYS A 151 0.08 -0.05 -15.28
CA CYS A 151 -0.08 -1.18 -16.18
C CYS A 151 -0.58 -2.43 -15.44
N ILE A 152 -0.07 -2.70 -14.23
CA ILE A 152 -0.56 -3.79 -13.40
C ILE A 152 -2.03 -3.58 -13.03
N VAL A 153 -2.41 -2.43 -12.47
CA VAL A 153 -3.80 -2.24 -12.06
C VAL A 153 -4.75 -2.25 -13.26
N SER A 154 -4.34 -1.72 -14.41
CA SER A 154 -5.12 -1.84 -15.66
C SER A 154 -5.38 -3.30 -16.01
N ALA A 155 -4.35 -4.16 -15.96
CA ALA A 155 -4.49 -5.58 -16.21
C ALA A 155 -5.35 -6.31 -15.16
N LEU A 156 -5.22 -5.96 -13.88
CA LEU A 156 -6.07 -6.49 -12.81
C LEU A 156 -7.56 -6.21 -13.07
N HIS A 157 -7.85 -5.07 -13.70
CA HIS A 157 -9.18 -4.60 -14.04
C HIS A 157 -9.65 -4.94 -15.48
N ASP A 158 -8.94 -5.79 -16.22
CA ASP A 158 -9.22 -6.15 -17.63
C ASP A 158 -9.29 -4.94 -18.57
N GLN A 159 -8.51 -3.91 -18.30
CA GLN A 159 -8.41 -2.75 -19.16
C GLN A 159 -7.23 -2.93 -20.12
N PRO A 160 -7.46 -2.81 -21.44
CA PRO A 160 -6.39 -2.94 -22.41
C PRO A 160 -5.37 -1.81 -22.22
N LEU A 161 -4.09 -2.15 -22.30
CA LEU A 161 -3.04 -1.15 -22.36
C LEU A 161 -2.99 -0.54 -23.77
N ASP A 162 -2.86 0.77 -23.84
CA ASP A 162 -2.56 1.43 -25.12
C ASP A 162 -1.11 1.14 -25.56
N GLY A 163 -0.83 1.39 -26.85
CA GLY A 163 0.51 1.16 -27.41
C GLY A 163 1.60 2.02 -26.78
N ARG A 164 1.24 3.15 -26.15
CA ARG A 164 2.19 4.04 -25.48
C ARG A 164 2.71 3.39 -24.20
N HIS A 165 1.82 2.85 -23.37
CA HIS A 165 2.19 2.16 -22.13
C HIS A 165 2.96 0.87 -22.42
N VAL A 166 2.59 0.13 -23.47
CA VAL A 166 3.37 -1.03 -23.92
C VAL A 166 4.80 -0.63 -24.27
N GLY A 167 4.97 0.43 -25.08
CA GLY A 167 6.30 0.94 -25.45
C GLY A 167 7.12 1.47 -24.26
N LEU A 168 6.47 2.08 -23.26
CA LEU A 168 7.14 2.49 -22.01
C LEU A 168 7.60 1.28 -21.19
N LEU A 169 6.79 0.23 -21.06
CA LEU A 169 7.21 -1.00 -20.40
C LEU A 169 8.43 -1.62 -21.09
N ASP A 170 8.42 -1.70 -22.43
CA ASP A 170 9.56 -2.20 -23.21
C ASP A 170 10.82 -1.39 -22.96
N LYS A 171 10.71 -0.06 -23.01
CA LYS A 171 11.82 0.84 -22.72
C LYS A 171 12.37 0.63 -21.31
N HIS A 172 11.50 0.58 -20.31
CA HIS A 172 11.94 0.45 -18.92
C HIS A 172 12.62 -0.90 -18.65
N PHE A 173 12.04 -2.02 -19.11
CA PHE A 173 12.67 -3.34 -18.95
C PHE A 173 13.94 -3.51 -19.80
N GLY A 174 14.08 -2.78 -20.91
CA GLY A 174 15.32 -2.78 -21.70
C GLY A 174 16.46 -1.95 -21.10
N GLN A 175 16.17 -1.07 -20.13
CA GLN A 175 17.13 -0.13 -19.55
C GLN A 175 17.42 -0.37 -18.06
N ASN A 176 16.64 -1.24 -17.41
CA ASN A 176 16.69 -1.43 -15.96
C ASN A 176 16.51 -2.90 -15.62
N ASP A 177 17.24 -3.36 -14.61
CA ASP A 177 17.24 -4.75 -14.12
C ASP A 177 17.26 -4.83 -12.58
N GLY A 178 16.97 -3.71 -11.90
CA GLY A 178 16.94 -3.63 -10.45
C GLY A 178 15.82 -4.49 -9.84
N LEU A 179 15.83 -4.63 -8.51
CA LEU A 179 14.81 -5.43 -7.81
C LEU A 179 13.36 -5.01 -8.09
N PRO A 180 13.01 -3.71 -8.20
CA PRO A 180 11.67 -3.30 -8.62
C PRO A 180 11.33 -3.82 -10.03
N ASP A 181 12.28 -3.71 -10.96
CA ASP A 181 12.10 -4.12 -12.36
C ASP A 181 11.89 -5.63 -12.45
N ARG A 182 12.71 -6.41 -11.73
CA ARG A 182 12.54 -7.88 -11.62
C ARG A 182 11.19 -8.25 -10.99
N SER A 183 10.78 -7.57 -9.93
CA SER A 183 9.48 -7.80 -9.27
C SER A 183 8.33 -7.60 -10.25
N PHE A 184 8.27 -6.44 -10.91
CA PHE A 184 7.18 -6.13 -11.83
C PHE A 184 7.23 -6.99 -13.11
N LEU A 185 8.42 -7.32 -13.63
CA LEU A 185 8.54 -8.25 -14.75
C LEU A 185 7.89 -9.61 -14.40
N THR A 186 8.16 -10.15 -13.22
CA THR A 186 7.52 -11.40 -12.75
C THR A 186 6.00 -11.26 -12.67
N TYR A 187 5.48 -10.11 -12.23
CA TYR A 187 4.04 -9.85 -12.19
C TYR A 187 3.41 -9.82 -13.59
N PHE A 188 4.06 -9.16 -14.55
CA PHE A 188 3.59 -9.15 -15.94
C PHE A 188 3.68 -10.54 -16.60
N GLN A 189 4.69 -11.35 -16.26
CA GLN A 189 4.81 -12.73 -16.71
C GLN A 189 3.69 -13.61 -16.12
N LEU A 190 3.38 -13.46 -14.83
CA LEU A 190 2.24 -14.15 -14.19
C LEU A 190 0.92 -13.80 -14.87
N LEU A 191 0.72 -12.54 -15.25
CA LEU A 191 -0.46 -12.07 -15.98
C LEU A 191 -0.49 -12.48 -17.47
N GLY A 192 0.54 -13.19 -17.97
CA GLY A 192 0.64 -13.57 -19.38
C GLY A 192 0.90 -12.40 -20.33
N MET A 193 1.30 -11.23 -19.81
CA MET A 193 1.57 -10.01 -20.59
C MET A 193 3.00 -9.94 -21.10
N ARG A 194 3.87 -10.83 -20.60
CA ARG A 194 5.27 -10.98 -21.01
C ARG A 194 5.60 -12.45 -21.18
N PRO A 195 6.43 -12.80 -22.19
CA PRO A 195 6.81 -14.18 -22.41
C PRO A 195 7.67 -14.71 -21.26
N THR A 196 7.55 -16.01 -21.01
CA THR A 196 8.33 -16.76 -20.03
C THR A 196 8.21 -18.25 -20.33
N ASP A 197 9.26 -19.00 -20.02
CA ASP A 197 9.30 -20.47 -20.06
C ASP A 197 8.93 -21.11 -18.71
N LYS A 198 8.77 -20.29 -17.66
CA LYS A 198 8.49 -20.72 -16.29
C LYS A 198 7.00 -21.00 -16.09
N SER A 199 6.72 -22.01 -15.28
CA SER A 199 5.38 -22.28 -14.75
C SER A 199 4.91 -21.14 -13.82
N PRO A 200 3.59 -20.99 -13.61
CA PRO A 200 3.06 -20.05 -12.62
C PRO A 200 3.68 -20.23 -11.23
N ASP A 201 3.85 -21.46 -10.74
CA ASP A 201 4.42 -21.72 -9.41
C ASP A 201 5.89 -21.30 -9.30
N GLU A 202 6.68 -21.45 -10.36
CA GLU A 202 8.06 -20.93 -10.41
C GLU A 202 8.08 -19.41 -10.34
N LEU A 203 7.20 -18.75 -11.08
CA LEU A 203 7.08 -17.29 -11.05
C LEU A 203 6.62 -16.78 -9.69
N VAL A 204 5.70 -17.48 -9.00
CA VAL A 204 5.31 -17.12 -7.63
C VAL A 204 6.50 -17.23 -6.69
N ARG A 205 7.31 -18.30 -6.77
CA ARG A 205 8.53 -18.42 -5.97
C ARG A 205 9.53 -17.29 -6.24
N PHE A 206 9.69 -16.89 -7.51
CA PHE A 206 10.53 -15.73 -7.84
C PHE A 206 9.97 -14.43 -7.27
N ALA A 207 8.65 -14.25 -7.32
CA ALA A 207 7.99 -13.08 -6.76
C ALA A 207 8.14 -12.99 -5.23
N GLU A 208 8.02 -14.12 -4.52
CA GLU A 208 8.24 -14.21 -3.08
C GLU A 208 9.71 -14.00 -2.69
N ALA A 209 10.64 -14.55 -3.47
CA ALA A 209 12.07 -14.27 -3.29
C ALA A 209 12.39 -12.79 -3.48
N ASN A 210 11.85 -12.18 -4.54
CA ASN A 210 11.98 -10.73 -4.79
C ASN A 210 11.40 -9.91 -3.62
N TRP A 211 10.26 -10.32 -3.06
CA TRP A 211 9.69 -9.69 -1.87
C TRP A 211 10.67 -9.77 -0.68
N ALA A 212 11.20 -10.94 -0.37
CA ALA A 212 12.16 -11.10 0.72
C ALA A 212 13.44 -10.25 0.53
N GLU A 213 13.92 -10.13 -0.71
CA GLU A 213 15.09 -9.29 -1.04
C GLU A 213 14.84 -7.79 -0.77
N ARG A 214 13.58 -7.31 -0.81
CA ARG A 214 13.26 -5.87 -0.58
C ARG A 214 13.71 -5.37 0.79
N ARG A 215 13.82 -6.27 1.77
CA ARG A 215 14.31 -5.94 3.13
C ARG A 215 15.65 -5.21 3.11
N TYR A 216 16.48 -5.48 2.10
CA TYR A 216 17.86 -4.97 2.01
C TYR A 216 18.08 -3.95 0.90
N ASP A 217 17.11 -3.73 0.02
CA ASP A 217 17.26 -2.86 -1.13
C ASP A 217 16.85 -1.41 -0.81
N ARG A 218 17.82 -0.49 -0.92
CA ARG A 218 17.65 0.94 -0.60
C ARG A 218 16.60 1.64 -1.44
N PHE A 219 16.26 1.11 -2.62
CA PHE A 219 15.16 1.62 -3.42
C PHE A 219 13.86 1.68 -2.60
N PHE A 220 13.62 0.68 -1.75
CA PHE A 220 12.41 0.60 -0.94
C PHE A 220 12.53 1.35 0.40
N ALA A 221 13.72 1.83 0.78
CA ALA A 221 13.96 2.51 2.06
C ALA A 221 13.30 3.88 2.15
N GLU A 222 13.15 4.57 1.02
CA GLU A 222 12.51 5.89 0.94
C GLU A 222 10.99 5.81 0.76
N GLY A 223 10.46 4.61 0.54
CA GLY A 223 9.03 4.38 0.35
C GLY A 223 8.28 4.14 1.67
N PRO A 224 6.94 4.02 1.60
CA PRO A 224 6.14 3.60 2.75
C PRO A 224 6.58 2.24 3.29
N ALA A 225 6.37 2.00 4.58
CA ALA A 225 6.78 0.76 5.25
C ALA A 225 6.25 -0.50 4.55
N TRP A 226 5.01 -0.48 4.04
CA TRP A 226 4.40 -1.60 3.33
C TRP A 226 5.04 -1.94 1.97
N ASN A 227 6.04 -1.16 1.52
CA ASN A 227 6.87 -1.55 0.38
C ASN A 227 7.88 -2.67 0.72
N GLY A 228 8.08 -2.96 2.02
CA GLY A 228 8.80 -4.14 2.48
C GLY A 228 10.30 -3.93 2.72
N TYR A 229 10.75 -2.69 3.00
CA TYR A 229 12.13 -2.44 3.45
C TYR A 229 12.29 -2.72 4.94
N GLY A 230 13.45 -3.24 5.35
CA GLY A 230 13.74 -3.54 6.75
C GLY A 230 12.72 -4.50 7.39
N ASP A 231 12.43 -4.30 8.67
CA ASP A 231 11.53 -5.19 9.42
C ASP A 231 10.08 -5.15 8.94
N ALA A 232 9.70 -4.11 8.19
CA ALA A 232 8.39 -4.02 7.58
C ALA A 232 8.11 -5.16 6.57
N ASN A 233 9.16 -5.75 5.97
CA ASN A 233 9.00 -6.91 5.08
C ASN A 233 8.25 -8.08 5.74
N GLU A 234 8.44 -8.26 7.06
CA GLU A 234 7.81 -9.32 7.83
C GLU A 234 6.41 -8.96 8.33
N LEU A 235 6.01 -7.69 8.21
CA LEU A 235 4.75 -7.16 8.73
C LEU A 235 3.67 -7.00 7.66
N TYR A 236 4.08 -6.81 6.40
CA TYR A 236 3.16 -6.49 5.31
C TYR A 236 3.14 -7.57 4.24
N VAL A 237 2.20 -7.42 3.31
CA VAL A 237 2.13 -8.19 2.08
C VAL A 237 2.28 -7.25 0.88
N ASP A 238 2.88 -7.73 -0.20
CA ASP A 238 2.82 -7.05 -1.49
C ASP A 238 1.40 -7.11 -2.07
N ILE A 239 0.71 -5.97 -2.08
CA ILE A 239 -0.66 -5.86 -2.56
C ILE A 239 -0.80 -6.08 -4.08
N TYR A 240 0.22 -5.73 -4.87
CA TYR A 240 0.18 -5.89 -6.32
C TYR A 240 0.35 -7.36 -6.69
N LEU A 241 1.34 -8.04 -6.10
CA LEU A 241 1.50 -9.49 -6.24
C LEU A 241 0.22 -10.19 -5.80
N ALA A 242 -0.36 -9.80 -4.66
CA ALA A 242 -1.57 -10.44 -4.19
C ALA A 242 -2.77 -10.25 -5.15
N GLY A 243 -2.91 -9.05 -5.73
CA GLY A 243 -3.87 -8.79 -6.79
C GLY A 243 -3.65 -9.70 -8.00
N VAL A 244 -2.40 -9.87 -8.44
CA VAL A 244 -2.01 -10.75 -9.56
C VAL A 244 -2.34 -12.21 -9.26
N LEU A 245 -1.96 -12.73 -8.09
CA LEU A 245 -2.23 -14.12 -7.70
C LEU A 245 -3.72 -14.42 -7.67
N ARG A 246 -4.52 -13.48 -7.13
CA ARG A 246 -5.98 -13.59 -7.16
C ARG A 246 -6.52 -13.57 -8.58
N LYS A 247 -6.02 -12.66 -9.42
CA LYS A 247 -6.47 -12.48 -10.81
C LYS A 247 -6.30 -13.74 -11.64
N ILE A 248 -5.16 -14.42 -11.50
CA ILE A 248 -4.87 -15.67 -12.22
C ILE A 248 -5.49 -16.90 -11.55
N GLY A 249 -6.22 -16.71 -10.44
CA GLY A 249 -6.85 -17.80 -9.71
C GLY A 249 -5.85 -18.76 -9.07
N TRP A 250 -4.63 -18.31 -8.73
CA TRP A 250 -3.59 -19.17 -8.17
C TRP A 250 -4.04 -19.79 -6.84
N LYS A 251 -3.88 -21.12 -6.72
CA LYS A 251 -4.40 -21.92 -5.59
C LYS A 251 -3.32 -22.44 -4.65
N GLY A 252 -2.05 -22.12 -4.89
CA GLY A 252 -0.95 -22.55 -4.02
C GLY A 252 -0.98 -21.88 -2.64
N GLU A 253 -0.05 -22.24 -1.77
CA GLU A 253 0.13 -21.60 -0.47
C GLU A 253 1.24 -20.55 -0.55
N GLY A 254 0.98 -19.37 -0.01
CA GLY A 254 1.92 -18.26 -0.04
C GLY A 254 1.40 -17.07 0.76
N LEU A 255 2.31 -16.20 1.16
CA LEU A 255 2.00 -15.01 1.98
C LEU A 255 0.95 -14.12 1.29
N HIS A 256 1.17 -13.88 0.00
CA HIS A 256 0.41 -12.92 -0.79
C HIS A 256 -0.89 -13.51 -1.33
N ARG A 257 -1.23 -14.76 -1.01
CA ARG A 257 -2.49 -15.35 -1.48
C ARG A 257 -3.68 -14.66 -0.82
N TRP A 258 -4.62 -14.20 -1.63
CA TRP A 258 -5.92 -13.74 -1.16
C TRP A 258 -6.75 -14.93 -0.66
N ARG A 259 -7.19 -14.87 0.61
CA ARG A 259 -7.92 -15.97 1.28
C ARG A 259 -9.37 -15.61 1.66
N TRP A 260 -9.77 -14.35 1.47
CA TRP A 260 -11.10 -13.88 1.87
C TRP A 260 -12.01 -13.85 0.65
N GLU A 261 -12.70 -14.96 0.40
CA GLU A 261 -13.68 -15.01 -0.68
C GLU A 261 -14.71 -13.87 -0.50
N ALA A 262 -15.00 -13.16 -1.60
CA ALA A 262 -16.04 -12.14 -1.58
C ALA A 262 -17.34 -12.79 -1.08
N PRO A 263 -18.20 -12.08 -0.33
CA PRO A 263 -19.56 -12.55 -0.13
C PRO A 263 -20.11 -12.87 -1.52
N VAL A 264 -20.66 -14.07 -1.69
CA VAL A 264 -21.39 -14.43 -2.90
C VAL A 264 -22.49 -13.39 -3.06
N SER A 265 -22.32 -12.50 -4.04
CA SER A 265 -23.33 -11.51 -4.43
C SER A 265 -24.46 -12.17 -5.19
#